data_AF-A0A2V8ZSY7-F1
#
_entry.id   AF-A0A2V8ZSY7-F1
#
_cell.length_a   1.000
_cell.length_b   1.000
_cell.length_c   1.000
_cell.angle_alpha   90.00
_cell.angle_beta   90.00
_cell.angle_gamma   90.00
#
_symmetry.space_group_name_H-M   'P 1'
#
loop_
_entity.id
_entity.type
_entity.pdbx_description
1 polymer ?
#
loop_
_entity_poly.entity_id
_entity_poly.type
_entity_poly.pdbx_seq_one_letter_code
_entity_poly.pdbx_strand_id
1 'polypeptide(L)'
;MKSRKTRAMAGILLVGAGFLLASLKPYREKTYLLPAGGCKLETTIFDKKDAAPQGTVVLFPGLVANKKVMAFLAGGFAEQNLRVYVPDLPGHGHSPGPFSPQRAEDCAEALVSGLVSRGLANPGRTILAGHSMGAAIALRVGAKVPVAGVVAISPAPMRAAHGVQPEMLLYQDPGPMAQRFLVVSGGHEPESMRGNARDLVAVANNDAAQYLVVPGATHASLIFSSTAVRALQDWTAKAFELQGTPGMPSHGELYGALAGFAGLLLLASPFLREITGKKQTGEKETATGNSFAWTRMLPEFAVGAVLVVILLRFWNPLHAIRLYEGDYLAGFLLILGIVLASLHWRSLREQFSRWKSGLLVAIFAALILFLLFSAWLELSIYEAWLTPTRWARFPFLLLAFLPYHIAEEICLGPAADASPRRRFVAGLSLRAAAWLALVIGLLYFHSGEILMVLLLPYFALLHLLERRGMDIVRHETGSAAAAAVFGAILLAGFCLVIFPVT
;
A
#
# COMPACT_ATOMS: atom_id res chain seq x y z
N MET A 1 13.82 -12.04 32.46
CA MET A 1 14.40 -10.68 32.35
C MET A 1 15.53 -10.55 31.31
N LYS A 2 16.56 -11.42 31.32
CA LYS A 2 17.73 -11.35 30.41
C LYS A 2 17.34 -11.34 28.91
N SER A 3 16.46 -12.25 28.48
CA SER A 3 15.96 -12.33 27.09
C SER A 3 15.17 -11.08 26.62
N ARG A 4 14.45 -10.38 27.51
CA ARG A 4 13.70 -9.16 27.16
C ARG A 4 14.65 -8.00 26.85
N LYS A 5 15.67 -7.81 27.69
CA LYS A 5 16.69 -6.77 27.50
C LYS A 5 17.48 -6.97 26.21
N THR A 6 17.84 -8.22 25.90
CA THR A 6 18.53 -8.57 24.64
C THR A 6 17.68 -8.23 23.41
N ARG A 7 16.38 -8.54 23.41
CA ARG A 7 15.48 -8.20 22.30
C ARG A 7 15.31 -6.70 22.10
N ALA A 8 15.16 -5.94 23.19
CA ALA A 8 15.04 -4.49 23.10
C ALA A 8 16.33 -3.85 22.57
N MET A 9 17.50 -4.31 23.03
CA MET A 9 18.79 -3.83 22.52
C MET A 9 18.96 -4.12 21.02
N ALA A 10 18.62 -5.35 20.58
CA ALA A 10 18.63 -5.69 19.17
C ALA A 10 17.67 -4.81 18.35
N GLY A 11 16.49 -4.51 18.88
CA GLY A 11 15.52 -3.61 18.26
C GLY A 11 16.09 -2.20 18.06
N ILE A 12 16.70 -1.62 19.09
CA ILE A 12 17.33 -0.29 19.02
C ILE A 12 18.48 -0.27 18.00
N LEU A 13 19.35 -1.28 18.02
CA LEU A 13 20.46 -1.38 17.06
C LEU A 13 19.97 -1.49 15.62
N LEU A 14 18.90 -2.26 15.37
CA LEU A 14 18.30 -2.37 14.04
C LEU A 14 17.67 -1.06 13.56
N VAL A 15 17.00 -0.30 14.43
CA VAL A 15 16.50 1.04 14.09
C VAL A 15 17.66 1.99 13.78
N GLY A 16 18.71 1.98 14.60
CA GLY A 16 19.90 2.82 14.37
C GLY A 16 20.63 2.49 13.06
N ALA A 17 20.87 1.20 12.80
CA ALA A 17 21.46 0.76 11.54
C ALA A 17 20.55 1.08 10.34
N GLY A 18 19.24 0.86 10.49
CA GLY A 18 18.26 1.21 9.48
C GLY A 18 18.27 2.70 9.14
N PHE A 19 18.43 3.55 10.17
CA PHE A 19 18.43 5.00 10.03
C PHE A 19 19.64 5.46 9.23
N LEU A 20 20.83 4.92 9.55
CA LEU A 20 22.05 5.20 8.83
C LEU A 20 21.93 4.81 7.35
N LEU A 21 21.43 3.60 7.07
CA LEU A 21 21.25 3.12 5.69
C LEU A 21 20.23 3.94 4.89
N ALA A 22 19.12 4.36 5.51
CA ALA A 22 18.10 5.18 4.87
C ALA A 22 18.52 6.64 4.67
N SER A 23 19.45 7.15 5.48
CA SER A 23 19.90 8.56 5.41
C SER A 23 20.98 8.80 4.36
N LEU A 24 21.65 7.74 3.89
CA LEU A 24 22.71 7.84 2.90
C LEU A 24 22.14 8.01 1.49
N LYS A 25 21.79 9.24 1.13
CA LYS A 25 21.28 9.60 -0.20
C LYS A 25 22.42 9.95 -1.17
N PRO A 26 22.67 9.13 -2.21
CA PRO A 26 23.72 9.40 -3.18
C PRO A 26 23.35 10.55 -4.14
N TYR A 27 22.05 10.86 -4.28
CA TYR A 27 21.53 11.87 -5.20
C TYR A 27 21.21 13.20 -4.50
N ARG A 28 21.13 14.27 -5.29
CA ARG A 28 20.57 15.54 -4.84
C ARG A 28 19.06 15.48 -5.09
N GLU A 29 18.30 15.38 -4.02
CA GLU A 29 16.84 15.34 -4.05
C GLU A 29 16.26 16.70 -3.63
N LYS A 30 15.33 17.22 -4.42
CA LYS A 30 14.56 18.41 -4.05
C LYS A 30 13.09 18.23 -4.37
N THR A 31 12.25 18.51 -3.40
CA THR A 31 10.79 18.40 -3.54
C THR A 31 10.17 19.76 -3.79
N TYR A 32 9.26 19.82 -4.76
CA TYR A 32 8.54 21.02 -5.14
C TYR A 32 7.05 20.71 -5.33
N LEU A 33 6.20 21.67 -5.02
CA LEU A 33 4.79 21.60 -5.39
C LEU A 33 4.60 22.23 -6.79
N LEU A 34 4.45 21.40 -7.82
CA LEU A 34 4.38 21.85 -9.21
C LEU A 34 2.92 21.97 -9.68
N PRO A 35 2.52 23.10 -10.33
CA PRO A 35 1.21 23.21 -10.94
C PRO A 35 1.14 22.37 -12.22
N ALA A 36 0.04 21.64 -12.41
CA ALA A 36 -0.19 20.77 -13.56
C ALA A 36 -1.70 20.70 -13.89
N GLY A 37 -2.19 21.56 -14.78
CA GLY A 37 -3.56 21.44 -15.33
C GLY A 37 -4.68 21.47 -14.28
N GLY A 38 -4.62 22.40 -13.33
CA GLY A 38 -5.58 22.47 -12.21
C GLY A 38 -5.22 21.56 -11.02
N CYS A 39 -4.13 20.80 -11.13
CA CYS A 39 -3.57 19.97 -10.07
C CYS A 39 -2.34 20.65 -9.47
N LYS A 40 -2.02 20.29 -8.23
CA LYS A 40 -0.77 20.65 -7.58
C LYS A 40 -0.10 19.34 -7.20
N LEU A 41 0.98 18.98 -7.89
CA LEU A 41 1.65 17.70 -7.72
C LEU A 41 2.94 17.91 -6.95
N GLU A 42 3.04 17.31 -5.77
CA GLU A 42 4.32 17.29 -5.08
C GLU A 42 5.28 16.37 -5.85
N THR A 43 6.40 16.93 -6.30
CA THR A 43 7.33 16.28 -7.22
C THR A 43 8.73 16.37 -6.66
N THR A 44 9.37 15.21 -6.49
CA THR A 44 10.80 15.14 -6.16
C THR A 44 11.61 15.11 -7.45
N ILE A 45 12.61 15.97 -7.52
CA ILE A 45 13.59 16.03 -8.59
C ILE A 45 14.87 15.35 -8.10
N PHE A 46 15.33 14.33 -8.83
CA PHE A 46 16.58 13.62 -8.60
C PHE A 46 17.62 14.08 -9.62
N ASP A 47 18.73 14.61 -9.12
CA ASP A 47 19.93 14.92 -9.91
C ASP A 47 21.13 14.12 -9.38
N LYS A 48 22.01 13.67 -10.28
CA LYS A 48 23.33 13.18 -9.88
C LYS A 48 24.16 14.37 -9.36
N LYS A 49 24.93 14.14 -8.30
CA LYS A 49 25.80 15.19 -7.73
C LYS A 49 26.86 15.58 -8.75
N ASP A 50 27.17 16.88 -8.81
CA ASP A 50 28.28 17.47 -9.55
C ASP A 50 28.31 17.24 -11.08
N ALA A 51 27.16 16.93 -11.69
CA ALA A 51 27.02 16.80 -13.12
C ALA A 51 25.78 17.55 -13.64
N ALA A 52 25.91 18.24 -14.78
CA ALA A 52 24.79 18.88 -15.45
C ALA A 52 23.95 17.81 -16.17
N PRO A 53 22.62 17.77 -16.00
CA PRO A 53 21.79 16.75 -16.65
C PRO A 53 21.87 16.81 -18.18
N GLN A 54 22.01 15.65 -18.82
CA GLN A 54 22.06 15.53 -20.29
C GLN A 54 20.71 15.17 -20.93
N GLY A 55 19.68 14.99 -20.10
CA GLY A 55 18.31 14.68 -20.51
C GLY A 55 17.39 14.59 -19.29
N THR A 56 16.12 14.34 -19.55
CA THR A 56 15.06 14.35 -18.54
C THR A 56 14.27 13.05 -18.57
N VAL A 57 13.87 12.59 -17.39
CA VAL A 57 12.88 11.52 -17.22
C VAL A 57 11.75 12.04 -16.35
N VAL A 58 10.50 11.80 -16.75
CA VAL A 58 9.34 11.97 -15.86
C VAL A 58 8.83 10.57 -15.50
N LEU A 59 8.98 10.18 -14.24
CA LEU A 59 8.72 8.83 -13.74
C LEU A 59 7.44 8.81 -12.91
N PHE A 60 6.37 8.20 -13.43
CA PHE A 60 5.07 8.14 -12.78
C PHE A 60 4.91 6.90 -11.87
N PRO A 61 4.50 7.07 -10.61
CA PRO A 61 4.20 5.96 -9.71
C PRO A 61 2.93 5.20 -10.12
N GLY A 62 2.81 3.96 -9.65
CA GLY A 62 1.59 3.17 -9.75
C GLY A 62 0.47 3.62 -8.82
N LEU A 63 -0.68 2.97 -8.93
CA LEU A 63 -1.77 3.10 -7.96
C LEU A 63 -1.25 2.67 -6.59
N VAL A 64 -1.66 3.35 -5.52
CA VAL A 64 -1.18 3.14 -4.13
C VAL A 64 0.34 3.27 -3.94
N ALA A 65 1.07 3.82 -4.91
CA ALA A 65 2.49 4.17 -4.79
C ALA A 65 2.66 5.70 -4.68
N ASN A 66 3.88 6.13 -4.37
CA ASN A 66 4.27 7.54 -4.26
C ASN A 66 5.71 7.74 -4.73
N LYS A 67 6.17 8.99 -4.75
CA LYS A 67 7.51 9.33 -5.22
C LYS A 67 8.66 8.67 -4.45
N LYS A 68 8.50 8.34 -3.16
CA LYS A 68 9.55 7.69 -2.35
C LYS A 68 9.78 6.24 -2.76
N VAL A 69 8.71 5.46 -2.97
CA VAL A 69 8.87 4.05 -3.35
C VAL A 69 9.50 3.88 -4.75
N MET A 70 9.42 4.94 -5.58
CA MET A 70 10.02 4.99 -6.92
C MET A 70 11.51 5.42 -6.91
N ALA A 71 12.08 5.77 -5.76
CA ALA A 71 13.43 6.35 -5.65
C ALA A 71 14.53 5.45 -6.23
N PHE A 72 14.42 4.13 -6.08
CA PHE A 72 15.40 3.19 -6.64
C PHE A 72 15.44 3.25 -8.18
N LEU A 73 14.27 3.27 -8.84
CA LEU A 73 14.18 3.44 -10.30
C LEU A 73 14.66 4.82 -10.73
N ALA A 74 14.30 5.87 -9.97
CA ALA A 74 14.78 7.23 -10.23
C ALA A 74 16.31 7.31 -10.17
N GLY A 75 16.92 6.67 -9.17
CA GLY A 75 18.37 6.52 -9.07
C GLY A 75 18.99 5.83 -10.28
N GLY A 76 18.33 4.79 -10.81
CA GLY A 76 18.74 4.12 -12.04
C GLY A 76 18.91 5.07 -13.24
N PHE A 77 17.95 5.97 -13.45
CA PHE A 77 18.06 7.00 -14.50
C PHE A 77 19.05 8.11 -14.13
N ALA A 78 19.09 8.52 -12.87
CA ALA A 78 20.04 9.53 -12.38
C ALA A 78 21.50 9.07 -12.54
N GLU A 79 21.79 7.77 -12.44
CA GLU A 79 23.13 7.22 -12.73
C GLU A 79 23.58 7.46 -14.18
N GLN A 80 22.64 7.61 -15.11
CA GLN A 80 22.89 8.03 -16.50
C GLN A 80 22.98 9.55 -16.65
N ASN A 81 23.13 10.31 -15.56
CA ASN A 81 23.15 11.76 -15.55
C ASN A 81 21.89 12.40 -16.17
N LEU A 82 20.74 11.75 -15.98
CA LEU A 82 19.43 12.28 -16.35
C LEU A 82 18.79 12.92 -15.14
N ARG A 83 18.09 14.04 -15.34
CA ARG A 83 17.25 14.64 -14.32
C ARG A 83 15.93 13.89 -14.26
N VAL A 84 15.53 13.41 -13.08
CA VAL A 84 14.30 12.63 -12.93
C VAL A 84 13.26 13.41 -12.12
N TYR A 85 12.09 13.64 -12.70
CA TYR A 85 10.92 14.18 -12.02
C TYR A 85 10.02 13.03 -11.58
N VAL A 86 9.74 12.91 -10.29
CA VAL A 86 8.87 11.88 -9.73
C VAL A 86 7.72 12.55 -8.97
N PRO A 87 6.53 12.69 -9.59
CA PRO A 87 5.38 13.28 -8.93
C PRO A 87 4.64 12.27 -8.06
N ASP A 88 4.05 12.72 -6.98
CA ASP A 88 2.85 12.07 -6.44
C ASP A 88 1.65 12.47 -7.28
N LEU A 89 0.92 11.47 -7.78
CA LEU A 89 -0.32 11.69 -8.50
C LEU A 89 -1.42 12.22 -7.57
N PRO A 90 -2.50 12.83 -8.09
CA PRO A 90 -3.58 13.36 -7.27
C PRO A 90 -4.09 12.32 -6.26
N GLY A 91 -4.31 12.76 -5.02
CA GLY A 91 -4.77 11.91 -3.93
C GLY A 91 -3.78 10.86 -3.41
N HIS A 92 -2.55 10.80 -3.95
CA HIS A 92 -1.47 9.94 -3.49
C HIS A 92 -0.42 10.73 -2.72
N GLY A 93 0.31 10.03 -1.83
CA GLY A 93 1.35 10.64 -1.00
C GLY A 93 0.87 11.93 -0.34
N HIS A 94 1.61 13.01 -0.58
CA HIS A 94 1.32 14.35 -0.10
C HIS A 94 0.63 15.25 -1.14
N SER A 95 0.44 14.79 -2.37
CA SER A 95 -0.36 15.51 -3.37
C SER A 95 -1.83 15.59 -2.94
N PRO A 96 -2.48 16.77 -3.00
CA PRO A 96 -3.90 16.89 -2.73
C PRO A 96 -4.75 16.07 -3.71
N GLY A 97 -5.94 15.67 -3.24
CA GLY A 97 -6.96 15.01 -4.07
C GLY A 97 -7.75 15.98 -4.95
N PRO A 98 -8.82 15.50 -5.60
CA PRO A 98 -9.26 14.11 -5.62
C PRO A 98 -8.46 13.24 -6.62
N PHE A 99 -8.40 11.94 -6.38
CA PHE A 99 -7.94 10.93 -7.32
C PHE A 99 -9.10 10.43 -8.20
N SER A 100 -8.84 10.32 -9.49
CA SER A 100 -9.50 9.38 -10.40
C SER A 100 -8.46 8.98 -11.46
N PRO A 101 -8.59 7.82 -12.13
CA PRO A 101 -7.67 7.44 -13.21
C PRO A 101 -7.55 8.54 -14.28
N GLN A 102 -8.68 9.06 -14.76
CA GLN A 102 -8.69 10.13 -15.76
C GLN A 102 -7.99 11.40 -15.26
N ARG A 103 -8.29 11.85 -14.03
CA ARG A 103 -7.65 13.05 -13.48
C ARG A 103 -6.15 12.84 -13.30
N ALA A 104 -5.71 11.65 -12.88
CA ALA A 104 -4.28 11.35 -12.77
C ALA A 104 -3.57 11.44 -14.13
N GLU A 105 -4.18 10.92 -15.20
CA GLU A 105 -3.68 11.09 -16.58
C GLU A 105 -3.63 12.56 -16.98
N ASP A 106 -4.72 13.32 -16.81
CA ASP A 106 -4.80 14.74 -17.20
C ASP A 106 -3.75 15.59 -16.49
N CYS A 107 -3.56 15.38 -15.17
CA CYS A 107 -2.54 16.08 -14.41
C CYS A 107 -1.12 15.67 -14.86
N ALA A 108 -0.89 14.40 -15.19
CA ALA A 108 0.40 13.93 -15.68
C ALA A 108 0.73 14.55 -17.05
N GLU A 109 -0.24 14.59 -17.97
CA GLU A 109 -0.12 15.25 -19.27
C GLU A 109 0.21 16.73 -19.12
N ALA A 110 -0.49 17.43 -18.22
CA ALA A 110 -0.27 18.84 -17.95
C ALA A 110 1.08 19.11 -17.27
N LEU A 111 1.57 18.20 -16.42
CA LEU A 111 2.90 18.29 -15.84
C LEU A 111 3.97 18.21 -16.93
N VAL A 112 3.92 17.19 -17.79
CA VAL A 112 4.91 17.00 -18.87
C VAL A 112 4.87 18.19 -19.83
N SER A 113 3.69 18.59 -20.28
CA SER A 113 3.50 19.75 -21.17
C SER A 113 4.01 21.05 -20.52
N GLY A 114 3.79 21.21 -19.22
CA GLY A 114 4.31 22.34 -18.44
C GLY A 114 5.84 22.35 -18.34
N LEU A 115 6.47 21.18 -18.18
CA LEU A 115 7.93 21.07 -18.16
C LEU A 115 8.53 21.38 -19.53
N VAL A 116 7.94 20.87 -20.61
CA VAL A 116 8.37 21.12 -21.99
C VAL A 116 8.22 22.60 -22.37
N SER A 117 7.04 23.18 -22.16
CA SER A 117 6.78 24.58 -22.53
C SER A 117 7.66 25.59 -21.78
N ARG A 118 8.11 25.26 -20.57
CA ARG A 118 9.01 26.09 -19.76
C ARG A 118 10.50 25.84 -20.04
N GLY A 119 10.83 24.97 -20.99
CA GLY A 119 12.22 24.61 -21.31
C GLY A 119 12.92 23.80 -20.22
N LEU A 120 12.17 23.22 -19.26
CA LEU A 120 12.71 22.36 -18.20
C LEU A 120 12.89 20.91 -18.67
N ALA A 121 12.22 20.53 -19.75
CA ALA A 121 12.36 19.25 -20.43
C ALA A 121 12.49 19.49 -21.94
N ASN A 122 13.55 18.98 -22.56
CA ASN A 122 13.70 19.03 -24.01
C ASN A 122 13.01 17.79 -24.63
N PRO A 123 12.01 17.94 -25.53
CA PRO A 123 11.31 16.82 -26.15
C PRO A 123 12.22 15.71 -26.71
N GLY A 124 13.25 16.07 -27.47
CA GLY A 124 14.19 15.13 -28.07
C GLY A 124 15.15 14.48 -27.07
N ARG A 125 15.15 14.93 -25.82
CA ARG A 125 15.96 14.42 -24.70
C ARG A 125 15.11 14.11 -23.47
N THR A 126 13.83 13.79 -23.66
CA THR A 126 12.90 13.47 -22.57
C THR A 126 12.30 12.07 -22.76
N ILE A 127 12.32 11.27 -21.69
CA ILE A 127 11.63 9.98 -21.61
C ILE A 127 10.50 10.08 -20.59
N LEU A 128 9.35 9.50 -20.89
CA LEU A 128 8.35 9.21 -19.87
C LEU A 128 8.53 7.79 -19.38
N ALA A 129 8.55 7.60 -18.08
CA ALA A 129 8.63 6.29 -17.48
C ALA A 129 7.48 6.12 -16.49
N GLY A 130 7.08 4.90 -16.20
CA GLY A 130 6.14 4.65 -15.12
C GLY A 130 6.07 3.21 -14.70
N HIS A 131 5.42 2.97 -13.56
CA HIS A 131 5.11 1.63 -13.05
C HIS A 131 3.59 1.42 -12.94
N SER A 132 3.08 0.25 -13.33
CA SER A 132 1.66 -0.11 -13.16
C SER A 132 0.72 0.93 -13.79
N MET A 133 -0.16 1.56 -13.01
CA MET A 133 -0.98 2.69 -13.47
C MET A 133 -0.15 3.81 -14.10
N GLY A 134 1.01 4.15 -13.52
CA GLY A 134 1.91 5.17 -14.04
C GLY A 134 2.54 4.79 -15.38
N ALA A 135 2.74 3.50 -15.66
CA ALA A 135 3.20 3.02 -16.96
C ALA A 135 2.11 3.17 -18.04
N ALA A 136 0.85 2.87 -17.71
CA ALA A 136 -0.28 3.13 -18.58
C ALA A 136 -0.41 4.64 -18.89
N ILE A 137 -0.29 5.50 -17.86
CA ILE A 137 -0.24 6.96 -18.02
C ILE A 137 0.92 7.37 -18.94
N ALA A 138 2.13 6.85 -18.72
CA ALA A 138 3.31 7.22 -19.50
C ALA A 138 3.13 6.91 -21.01
N LEU A 139 2.53 5.76 -21.34
CA LEU A 139 2.24 5.37 -22.73
C LEU A 139 1.23 6.33 -23.37
N ARG A 140 0.11 6.58 -22.68
CA ARG A 140 -1.00 7.42 -23.16
C ARG A 140 -0.59 8.89 -23.29
N VAL A 141 0.18 9.42 -22.34
CA VAL A 141 0.71 10.79 -22.38
C VAL A 141 1.81 10.94 -23.42
N GLY A 142 2.71 9.95 -23.54
CA GLY A 142 3.82 10.00 -24.50
C GLY A 142 3.38 9.96 -25.96
N ALA A 143 2.13 9.58 -26.24
CA ALA A 143 1.53 9.69 -27.56
C ALA A 143 0.96 11.08 -27.86
N LYS A 144 0.66 11.88 -26.83
CA LYS A 144 0.07 13.22 -26.95
C LYS A 144 1.11 14.33 -26.83
N VAL A 145 2.15 14.11 -26.04
CA VAL A 145 3.20 15.10 -25.77
C VAL A 145 4.51 14.65 -26.43
N PRO A 146 5.18 15.52 -27.22
CA PRO A 146 6.45 15.17 -27.86
C PRO A 146 7.53 14.78 -26.84
N VAL A 147 7.98 13.53 -26.91
CA VAL A 147 9.06 12.95 -26.11
C VAL A 147 9.88 11.99 -26.96
N ALA A 148 11.12 11.70 -26.55
CA ALA A 148 12.03 10.81 -27.27
C ALA A 148 11.66 9.33 -27.13
N GLY A 149 10.89 8.98 -26.10
CA GLY A 149 10.33 7.64 -25.94
C GLY A 149 9.68 7.40 -24.59
N VAL A 150 9.14 6.20 -24.41
CA VAL A 150 8.44 5.77 -23.19
C VAL A 150 8.99 4.46 -22.63
N VAL A 151 9.10 4.37 -21.31
CA VAL A 151 9.40 3.14 -20.57
C VAL A 151 8.22 2.75 -19.68
N ALA A 152 7.52 1.69 -20.05
CA ALA A 152 6.38 1.15 -19.32
C ALA A 152 6.79 -0.08 -18.49
N ILE A 153 6.88 0.07 -17.18
CA ILE A 153 7.26 -1.00 -16.25
C ILE A 153 5.98 -1.63 -15.71
N SER A 154 5.70 -2.86 -16.10
CA SER A 154 4.50 -3.61 -15.75
C SER A 154 3.23 -2.79 -15.90
N PRO A 155 2.90 -2.30 -17.12
CA PRO A 155 1.74 -1.45 -17.32
C PRO A 155 0.47 -2.10 -16.77
N ALA A 156 -0.38 -1.28 -16.12
CA ALA A 156 -1.73 -1.70 -15.80
C ALA A 156 -2.43 -2.14 -17.09
N PRO A 157 -3.25 -3.20 -17.07
CA PRO A 157 -3.98 -3.64 -18.25
C PRO A 157 -4.86 -2.52 -18.78
N MET A 158 -4.91 -2.40 -20.09
CA MET A 158 -5.73 -1.40 -20.79
C MET A 158 -6.70 -2.03 -21.79
N ARG A 159 -6.85 -3.36 -21.74
CA ARG A 159 -7.75 -4.14 -22.60
C ARG A 159 -8.38 -5.27 -21.78
N ALA A 160 -9.64 -5.57 -22.09
CA ALA A 160 -10.33 -6.73 -21.55
C ALA A 160 -9.87 -8.00 -22.29
N ALA A 161 -8.63 -8.41 -22.02
CA ALA A 161 -7.96 -9.53 -22.66
C ALA A 161 -7.20 -10.38 -21.64
N HIS A 162 -6.85 -11.61 -22.01
CA HIS A 162 -6.07 -12.54 -21.17
C HIS A 162 -6.71 -12.79 -19.79
N GLY A 163 -8.04 -12.76 -19.71
CA GLY A 163 -8.80 -12.95 -18.46
C GLY A 163 -8.97 -11.69 -17.61
N VAL A 164 -8.50 -10.52 -18.06
CA VAL A 164 -8.84 -9.22 -17.44
C VAL A 164 -10.24 -8.81 -17.90
N GLN A 165 -11.09 -8.44 -16.94
CA GLN A 165 -12.45 -7.97 -17.21
C GLN A 165 -12.51 -6.43 -17.33
N PRO A 166 -13.49 -5.86 -18.05
CA PRO A 166 -13.62 -4.41 -18.22
C PRO A 166 -13.65 -3.62 -16.91
N GLU A 167 -14.29 -4.16 -15.88
CA GLU A 167 -14.46 -3.51 -14.57
C GLU A 167 -13.14 -3.46 -13.77
N MET A 168 -12.16 -4.30 -14.11
CA MET A 168 -10.83 -4.30 -13.49
C MET A 168 -9.86 -3.30 -14.15
N LEU A 169 -10.28 -2.65 -15.24
CA LEU A 169 -9.44 -1.74 -16.00
C LEU A 169 -9.51 -0.32 -15.42
N LEU A 170 -8.33 0.23 -15.10
CA LEU A 170 -8.20 1.66 -14.79
C LEU A 170 -8.37 2.53 -16.05
N TYR A 171 -7.99 1.97 -17.21
CA TYR A 171 -8.13 2.59 -18.53
C TYR A 171 -8.66 1.54 -19.51
N GLN A 172 -9.71 1.87 -20.27
CA GLN A 172 -10.40 0.89 -21.12
C GLN A 172 -9.74 0.66 -22.49
N ASP A 173 -8.76 1.50 -22.86
CA ASP A 173 -8.03 1.42 -24.12
C ASP A 173 -6.61 1.97 -23.93
N PRO A 174 -5.55 1.36 -24.51
CA PRO A 174 -4.23 1.99 -24.57
C PRO A 174 -4.20 3.31 -25.35
N GLY A 175 -5.17 3.55 -26.25
CA GLY A 175 -5.18 4.73 -27.10
C GLY A 175 -4.03 4.73 -28.12
N PRO A 176 -3.73 5.89 -28.73
CA PRO A 176 -2.52 6.06 -29.54
C PRO A 176 -1.29 5.75 -28.70
N MET A 177 -0.34 5.02 -29.28
CA MET A 177 0.92 4.66 -28.61
C MET A 177 2.04 5.61 -29.02
N ALA A 178 2.98 5.85 -28.11
CA ALA A 178 4.20 6.59 -28.42
C ALA A 178 4.98 5.90 -29.55
N GLN A 179 5.73 6.67 -30.35
CA GLN A 179 6.47 6.12 -31.49
C GLN A 179 7.56 5.13 -31.10
N ARG A 180 8.19 5.34 -29.93
CA ARG A 180 9.27 4.51 -29.41
C ARG A 180 9.03 4.19 -27.95
N PHE A 181 8.94 2.90 -27.60
CA PHE A 181 8.70 2.51 -26.22
C PHE A 181 9.27 1.14 -25.85
N LEU A 182 9.57 0.98 -24.57
CA LEU A 182 9.95 -0.29 -23.94
C LEU A 182 8.85 -0.70 -22.96
N VAL A 183 8.43 -1.96 -23.02
CA VAL A 183 7.56 -2.58 -22.02
C VAL A 183 8.38 -3.64 -21.26
N VAL A 184 8.41 -3.53 -19.94
CA VAL A 184 9.12 -4.47 -19.06
C VAL A 184 8.13 -5.17 -18.14
N SER A 185 8.12 -6.50 -18.12
CA SER A 185 7.27 -7.29 -17.22
C SER A 185 8.10 -8.17 -16.28
N GLY A 186 7.45 -8.64 -15.21
CA GLY A 186 8.05 -9.55 -14.24
C GLY A 186 7.76 -11.01 -14.58
N GLY A 187 8.76 -11.88 -14.45
CA GLY A 187 8.61 -13.31 -14.72
C GLY A 187 7.57 -14.01 -13.82
N HIS A 188 7.28 -13.49 -12.63
CA HIS A 188 6.28 -14.01 -11.69
C HIS A 188 4.97 -13.23 -11.68
N GLU A 189 4.73 -12.34 -12.65
CA GLU A 189 3.42 -11.72 -12.80
C GLU A 189 2.36 -12.72 -13.28
N PRO A 190 1.06 -12.46 -13.08
CA PRO A 190 0.01 -13.25 -13.73
C PRO A 190 0.10 -13.15 -15.26
N GLU A 191 -0.31 -14.21 -15.97
CA GLU A 191 -0.34 -14.17 -17.45
C GLU A 191 -1.31 -13.11 -17.98
N SER A 192 -2.37 -12.80 -17.24
CA SER A 192 -3.29 -11.70 -17.57
C SER A 192 -2.58 -10.35 -17.71
N MET A 193 -1.59 -10.08 -16.86
CA MET A 193 -0.77 -8.86 -16.91
C MET A 193 0.25 -8.93 -18.06
N ARG A 194 1.00 -10.03 -18.16
CA ARG A 194 2.04 -10.19 -19.20
C ARG A 194 1.48 -10.24 -20.62
N GLY A 195 0.34 -10.90 -20.82
CA GLY A 195 -0.34 -10.97 -22.11
C GLY A 195 -0.78 -9.58 -22.56
N ASN A 196 -1.43 -8.82 -21.68
CA ASN A 196 -1.80 -7.43 -21.95
C ASN A 196 -0.58 -6.55 -22.30
N ALA A 197 0.51 -6.69 -21.55
CA ALA A 197 1.75 -5.96 -21.80
C ALA A 197 2.40 -6.33 -23.14
N ARG A 198 2.42 -7.62 -23.50
CA ARG A 198 2.98 -8.12 -24.78
C ARG A 198 2.18 -7.61 -25.98
N ASP A 199 0.85 -7.58 -25.87
CA ASP A 199 -0.04 -7.11 -26.94
C ASP A 199 0.21 -5.65 -27.33
N LEU A 200 0.65 -4.81 -26.39
CA LEU A 200 1.00 -3.41 -26.67
C LEU A 200 2.12 -3.29 -27.70
N VAL A 201 3.11 -4.18 -27.62
CA VAL A 201 4.27 -4.20 -28.53
C VAL A 201 3.94 -4.90 -29.85
N ALA A 202 3.15 -5.98 -29.80
CA ALA A 202 2.74 -6.71 -31.00
C ALA A 202 1.99 -5.82 -32.01
N VAL A 203 1.25 -4.82 -31.53
CA VAL A 203 0.52 -3.86 -32.37
C VAL A 203 1.45 -2.87 -33.09
N ALA A 204 2.60 -2.52 -32.51
CA ALA A 204 3.49 -1.50 -33.08
C ALA A 204 4.25 -1.97 -34.33
N ASN A 205 4.39 -3.29 -34.52
CA ASN A 205 4.96 -3.96 -35.71
C ASN A 205 6.27 -3.35 -36.26
N ASN A 206 7.12 -2.79 -35.39
CA ASN A 206 8.42 -2.21 -35.74
C ASN A 206 9.42 -2.30 -34.57
N ASP A 207 10.71 -2.09 -34.86
CA ASP A 207 11.80 -2.16 -33.86
C ASP A 207 11.77 -1.03 -32.81
N ALA A 208 10.87 -0.05 -32.96
CA ALA A 208 10.73 1.05 -32.02
C ALA A 208 9.96 0.65 -30.75
N ALA A 209 9.27 -0.49 -30.76
CA ALA A 209 8.60 -1.07 -29.59
C ALA A 209 9.31 -2.36 -29.14
N GLN A 210 9.67 -2.45 -27.87
CA GLN A 210 10.36 -3.63 -27.32
C GLN A 210 9.63 -4.19 -26.11
N TYR A 211 9.62 -5.51 -25.98
CA TYR A 211 9.08 -6.22 -24.82
C TYR A 211 10.18 -7.05 -24.15
N LEU A 212 10.34 -6.89 -22.84
CA LEU A 212 11.32 -7.62 -22.04
C LEU A 212 10.67 -8.19 -20.78
N VAL A 213 11.12 -9.39 -20.37
CA VAL A 213 10.70 -10.02 -19.12
C VAL A 213 11.91 -10.16 -18.21
N VAL A 214 11.79 -9.64 -16.98
CA VAL A 214 12.81 -9.78 -15.93
C VAL A 214 12.57 -11.08 -15.17
N PRO A 215 13.47 -12.07 -15.24
CA PRO A 215 13.30 -13.35 -14.57
C PRO A 215 13.14 -13.20 -13.05
N GLY A 216 12.23 -13.97 -12.46
CA GLY A 216 12.01 -14.02 -11.01
C GLY A 216 11.36 -12.78 -10.38
N ALA A 217 11.17 -11.69 -11.12
CA ALA A 217 10.55 -10.48 -10.59
C ALA A 217 9.02 -10.57 -10.52
N THR A 218 8.43 -10.02 -9.46
CA THR A 218 6.99 -9.83 -9.31
C THR A 218 6.59 -8.42 -9.74
N HIS A 219 5.28 -8.15 -9.79
CA HIS A 219 4.74 -6.83 -10.11
C HIS A 219 5.34 -5.71 -9.24
N ALA A 220 5.47 -5.95 -7.93
CA ALA A 220 6.00 -4.98 -6.98
C ALA A 220 7.54 -5.01 -6.87
N SER A 221 8.20 -6.16 -7.10
CA SER A 221 9.66 -6.23 -6.94
C SER A 221 10.44 -5.59 -8.08
N LEU A 222 9.81 -5.38 -9.24
CA LEU A 222 10.46 -4.75 -10.41
C LEU A 222 11.02 -3.37 -10.11
N ILE A 223 10.34 -2.57 -9.29
CA ILE A 223 10.78 -1.21 -8.94
C ILE A 223 12.03 -1.21 -8.04
N PHE A 224 12.46 -2.38 -7.57
CA PHE A 224 13.70 -2.58 -6.79
C PHE A 224 14.70 -3.51 -7.51
N SER A 225 14.43 -3.89 -8.76
CA SER A 225 15.25 -4.87 -9.47
C SER A 225 16.43 -4.23 -10.18
N SER A 226 17.64 -4.65 -9.83
CA SER A 226 18.86 -4.26 -10.55
C SER A 226 18.84 -4.66 -12.02
N THR A 227 18.27 -5.82 -12.33
CA THR A 227 18.12 -6.32 -13.70
C THR A 227 17.15 -5.46 -14.49
N ALA A 228 16.04 -5.02 -13.87
CA ALA A 228 15.12 -4.08 -14.49
C ALA A 228 15.84 -2.76 -14.78
N VAL A 229 16.49 -2.15 -13.78
CA VAL A 229 17.26 -0.91 -13.94
C VAL A 229 18.28 -1.02 -15.06
N ARG A 230 19.03 -2.12 -15.14
CA ARG A 230 19.99 -2.33 -16.23
C ARG A 230 19.33 -2.32 -17.60
N ALA A 231 18.21 -3.02 -17.77
CA ALA A 231 17.45 -3.00 -19.02
C ALA A 231 16.92 -1.60 -19.38
N LEU A 232 16.45 -0.83 -18.38
CA LEU A 232 16.01 0.56 -18.59
C LEU A 232 17.16 1.45 -19.02
N GLN A 233 18.32 1.30 -18.38
CA GLN A 233 19.53 2.04 -18.70
C GLN A 233 20.03 1.73 -20.10
N ASP A 234 20.10 0.45 -20.48
CA ASP A 234 20.56 0.03 -21.81
C ASP A 234 19.65 0.57 -22.92
N TRP A 235 18.33 0.54 -22.71
CA TRP A 235 17.37 1.10 -23.65
C TRP A 235 17.48 2.63 -23.74
N THR A 236 17.58 3.31 -22.60
CA THR A 236 17.72 4.77 -22.55
C THR A 236 19.03 5.24 -23.17
N ALA A 237 20.13 4.51 -22.96
CA ALA A 237 21.42 4.80 -23.56
C ALA A 237 21.34 4.74 -25.10
N LYS A 238 20.62 3.77 -25.66
CA LYS A 238 20.36 3.70 -27.10
C LYS A 238 19.47 4.85 -27.58
N ALA A 239 18.41 5.18 -26.83
CA ALA A 239 17.46 6.22 -27.21
C ALA A 239 18.09 7.62 -27.26
N PHE A 240 19.06 7.89 -26.38
CA PHE A 240 19.77 9.17 -26.27
C PHE A 240 21.23 9.13 -26.76
N GLU A 241 21.70 8.01 -27.30
CA GLU A 241 23.11 7.84 -27.70
C GLU A 241 24.10 8.16 -26.56
N LEU A 242 23.76 7.76 -25.34
CA LEU A 242 24.59 8.01 -24.16
C LEU A 242 25.83 7.10 -24.19
N GLN A 243 26.96 7.67 -23.76
CA GLN A 243 28.23 6.96 -23.70
C GLN A 243 28.55 6.51 -22.26
N GLY A 244 29.30 5.40 -22.16
CA GLY A 244 29.78 4.85 -20.90
C GLY A 244 28.82 3.87 -20.23
N THR A 245 29.30 3.18 -19.21
CA THR A 245 28.50 2.26 -18.40
C THR A 245 27.98 2.98 -17.16
N PRO A 246 26.67 3.19 -17.02
CA PRO A 246 26.13 3.87 -15.85
C PRO A 246 26.26 2.99 -14.60
N GLY A 247 26.43 3.66 -13.45
CA GLY A 247 26.41 3.04 -12.13
C GLY A 247 25.08 2.38 -11.80
N MET A 248 25.01 1.78 -10.61
CA MET A 248 23.78 1.21 -10.07
C MET A 248 23.29 1.99 -8.86
N PRO A 249 21.97 2.22 -8.72
CA PRO A 249 21.40 2.73 -7.49
C PRO A 249 21.62 1.75 -6.34
N SER A 250 21.77 2.30 -5.14
CA SER A 250 21.95 1.52 -3.91
C SER A 250 20.61 1.00 -3.37
N HIS A 251 20.59 -0.23 -2.84
CA HIS A 251 19.48 -0.76 -2.05
C HIS A 251 19.49 -0.31 -0.57
N GLY A 252 20.38 0.60 -0.20
CA GLY A 252 20.53 1.09 1.18
C GLY A 252 19.22 1.55 1.81
N GLU A 253 18.40 2.33 1.10
CA GLU A 253 17.10 2.79 1.59
C GLU A 253 16.13 1.63 1.86
N LEU A 254 16.07 0.63 0.98
CA LEU A 254 15.22 -0.56 1.16
C LEU A 254 15.67 -1.40 2.35
N TYR A 255 16.96 -1.72 2.44
CA TYR A 255 17.49 -2.48 3.56
C TYR A 255 17.36 -1.70 4.88
N GLY A 256 17.53 -0.38 4.82
CA GLY A 256 17.31 0.52 5.93
C GLY A 256 15.87 0.43 6.43
N ALA A 257 14.90 0.60 5.53
CA ALA A 257 13.47 0.50 5.81
C ALA A 257 13.11 -0.84 6.48
N LEU A 258 13.59 -1.95 5.93
CA LEU A 258 13.34 -3.30 6.45
C LEU A 258 13.98 -3.50 7.84
N ALA A 259 15.22 -3.04 8.03
CA ALA A 259 15.93 -3.17 9.30
C ALA A 259 15.22 -2.40 10.41
N GLY A 260 14.88 -1.12 10.21
CA GLY A 260 14.19 -0.37 11.24
C GLY A 260 12.74 -0.82 11.45
N PHE A 261 12.03 -1.30 10.42
CA PHE A 261 10.71 -1.91 10.59
C PHE A 261 10.80 -3.16 11.49
N ALA A 262 11.78 -4.03 11.23
CA ALA A 262 12.05 -5.18 12.09
C ALA A 262 12.45 -4.77 13.52
N GLY A 263 13.25 -3.71 13.65
CA GLY A 263 13.63 -3.12 14.94
C GLY A 263 12.42 -2.63 15.74
N LEU A 264 11.52 -1.88 15.12
CA LEU A 264 10.26 -1.43 15.71
C LEU A 264 9.36 -2.60 16.12
N LEU A 265 9.29 -3.67 15.33
CA LEU A 265 8.54 -4.87 15.70
C LEU A 265 9.08 -5.54 16.97
N LEU A 266 10.41 -5.57 17.15
CA LEU A 266 11.03 -6.09 18.37
C LEU A 266 10.70 -5.24 19.60
N LEU A 267 10.49 -3.93 19.42
CA LEU A 267 10.15 -2.97 20.46
C LEU A 267 8.65 -2.89 20.75
N ALA A 268 7.78 -3.19 19.77
CA ALA A 268 6.34 -3.07 19.91
C ALA A 268 5.76 -3.98 21.00
N SER A 269 6.18 -5.25 21.04
CA SER A 269 5.69 -6.21 22.05
C SER A 269 6.05 -5.82 23.51
N PRO A 270 7.31 -5.47 23.86
CA PRO A 270 7.62 -5.01 25.21
C PRO A 270 6.94 -3.68 25.55
N PHE A 271 6.88 -2.73 24.60
CA PHE A 271 6.15 -1.47 24.77
C PHE A 271 4.69 -1.71 25.15
N LEU A 272 3.97 -2.54 24.38
CA LEU A 272 2.57 -2.87 24.66
C LEU A 272 2.40 -3.42 26.07
N ARG A 273 3.21 -4.42 26.45
CA ARG A 273 3.11 -5.05 27.77
C ARG A 273 3.43 -4.11 28.92
N GLU A 274 4.36 -3.18 28.72
CA GLU A 274 4.73 -2.20 29.73
C GLU A 274 3.62 -1.17 29.94
N ILE A 275 3.00 -0.72 28.85
CA ILE A 275 1.97 0.32 28.93
C ILE A 275 0.60 -0.22 29.35
N THR A 276 0.24 -1.43 28.89
CA THR A 276 -1.04 -2.08 29.23
C THR A 276 -0.99 -2.88 30.53
N GLY A 277 0.20 -3.22 31.02
CA GLY A 277 0.37 -4.06 32.20
C GLY A 277 -0.04 -3.36 33.50
N LYS A 278 -1.14 -3.79 34.12
CA LYS A 278 -1.44 -3.52 35.53
C LYS A 278 -0.89 -4.66 36.41
N LYS A 279 -0.36 -4.33 37.61
CA LYS A 279 -0.17 -5.30 38.70
C LYS A 279 -1.53 -5.97 38.94
N GLN A 280 -1.65 -7.27 38.69
CA GLN A 280 -2.88 -8.03 38.86
C GLN A 280 -3.45 -7.83 40.27
N THR A 281 -4.50 -7.02 40.40
CA THR A 281 -5.40 -7.09 41.56
C THR A 281 -6.39 -8.21 41.30
N GLY A 282 -5.98 -9.42 41.68
CA GLY A 282 -6.79 -10.41 42.41
C GLY A 282 -8.12 -10.94 41.85
N GLU A 283 -8.71 -10.44 40.76
CA GLU A 283 -9.95 -11.01 40.22
C GLU A 283 -9.63 -11.87 38.99
N LYS A 284 -9.33 -13.16 39.25
CA LYS A 284 -9.36 -14.18 38.20
C LYS A 284 -10.76 -14.21 37.59
N GLU A 285 -10.83 -14.14 36.27
CA GLU A 285 -12.05 -14.45 35.52
C GLU A 285 -12.57 -15.81 36.02
N THR A 286 -13.75 -15.81 36.64
CA THR A 286 -14.54 -17.03 36.79
C THR A 286 -14.96 -17.43 35.40
N ALA A 287 -14.39 -18.53 34.90
CA ALA A 287 -14.78 -19.22 33.68
C ALA A 287 -16.30 -19.45 33.74
N THR A 288 -17.05 -18.57 33.08
CA THR A 288 -18.51 -18.61 33.04
C THR A 288 -18.92 -18.38 31.59
N GLY A 289 -19.49 -19.42 30.99
CA GLY A 289 -20.23 -19.34 29.72
C GLY A 289 -19.46 -19.80 28.48
N ASN A 290 -19.74 -21.04 28.04
CA ASN A 290 -19.49 -21.63 26.72
C ASN A 290 -18.51 -20.89 25.79
N SER A 291 -17.22 -21.25 25.81
CA SER A 291 -16.33 -20.88 24.71
C SER A 291 -16.82 -21.55 23.43
N PHE A 292 -17.28 -20.75 22.46
CA PHE A 292 -17.69 -21.28 21.16
C PHE A 292 -16.45 -21.84 20.46
N ALA A 293 -16.58 -23.03 19.88
CA ALA A 293 -15.55 -23.54 18.99
C ALA A 293 -15.47 -22.58 17.79
N TRP A 294 -14.37 -21.82 17.66
CA TRP A 294 -14.15 -20.86 16.56
C TRP A 294 -14.34 -21.48 15.18
N THR A 295 -14.14 -22.80 15.05
CA THR A 295 -14.43 -23.57 13.84
C THR A 295 -15.89 -23.51 13.42
N ARG A 296 -16.83 -23.38 14.37
CA ARG A 296 -18.26 -23.18 14.11
C ARG A 296 -18.58 -21.77 13.63
N MET A 297 -17.71 -20.80 13.88
CA MET A 297 -17.89 -19.40 13.45
C MET A 297 -17.35 -19.17 12.03
N LEU A 298 -16.49 -20.04 11.50
CA LEU A 298 -15.96 -19.92 10.13
C LEU A 298 -17.07 -19.85 9.06
N PRO A 299 -18.12 -20.71 9.08
CA PRO A 299 -19.21 -20.60 8.12
C PRO A 299 -19.99 -19.30 8.27
N GLU A 300 -20.20 -18.80 9.49
CA GLU A 300 -20.90 -17.53 9.72
C GLU A 300 -20.12 -16.35 9.12
N PHE A 301 -18.80 -16.32 9.31
CA PHE A 301 -17.93 -15.31 8.71
C PHE A 301 -17.93 -15.42 7.17
N ALA A 302 -17.81 -16.63 6.63
CA ALA A 302 -17.77 -16.85 5.20
C ALA A 302 -19.10 -16.47 4.52
N VAL A 303 -20.23 -16.99 5.03
CA VAL A 303 -21.57 -16.71 4.49
C VAL A 303 -21.93 -15.24 4.67
N GLY A 304 -21.68 -14.69 5.87
CA GLY A 304 -21.88 -13.28 6.15
C GLY A 304 -21.09 -12.39 5.18
N ALA A 305 -19.81 -12.69 4.96
CA ALA A 305 -18.98 -11.95 4.02
C ALA A 305 -19.51 -12.03 2.58
N VAL A 306 -19.92 -13.20 2.09
CA VAL A 306 -20.52 -13.34 0.75
C VAL A 306 -21.78 -12.49 0.60
N LEU A 307 -22.69 -12.54 1.59
CA LEU A 307 -23.92 -11.74 1.58
C LEU A 307 -23.63 -10.23 1.57
N VAL A 308 -22.61 -9.80 2.33
CA VAL A 308 -22.19 -8.39 2.35
C VAL A 308 -21.60 -7.96 1.00
N VAL A 309 -20.79 -8.80 0.35
CA VAL A 309 -20.28 -8.49 -1.00
C VAL A 309 -21.41 -8.32 -2.00
N ILE A 310 -22.42 -9.20 -1.94
CA ILE A 310 -23.62 -9.12 -2.78
C ILE A 310 -24.37 -7.81 -2.52
N LEU A 311 -24.54 -7.43 -1.25
CA LEU A 311 -25.20 -6.18 -0.87
C LEU A 311 -24.44 -4.95 -1.38
N LEU A 312 -23.12 -4.90 -1.16
CA LEU A 312 -22.28 -3.77 -1.54
C LEU A 312 -22.22 -3.54 -3.04
N ARG A 313 -22.48 -4.58 -3.86
CA ARG A 313 -22.63 -4.43 -5.31
C ARG A 313 -23.75 -3.43 -5.67
N PHE A 314 -24.81 -3.38 -4.89
CA PHE A 314 -25.96 -2.51 -5.15
C PHE A 314 -25.88 -1.20 -4.38
N TRP A 315 -25.21 -1.19 -3.22
CA TRP A 315 -25.14 -0.02 -2.36
C TRP A 315 -23.92 -0.03 -1.43
N ASN A 316 -23.00 0.91 -1.63
CA ASN A 316 -21.93 1.19 -0.68
C ASN A 316 -22.28 2.42 0.18
N PRO A 317 -22.60 2.24 1.48
CA PRO A 317 -23.03 3.35 2.34
C PRO A 317 -21.91 4.34 2.69
N LEU A 318 -20.64 3.98 2.44
CA LEU A 318 -19.49 4.75 2.90
C LEU A 318 -18.74 5.49 1.78
N HIS A 319 -19.31 5.60 0.58
CA HIS A 319 -18.74 6.41 -0.51
C HIS A 319 -18.43 7.87 -0.09
N ALA A 320 -19.16 8.40 0.89
CA ALA A 320 -18.91 9.74 1.44
C ALA A 320 -17.54 9.89 2.13
N ILE A 321 -16.87 8.80 2.51
CA ILE A 321 -15.50 8.83 3.08
C ILE A 321 -14.48 9.30 2.04
N ARG A 322 -14.77 9.11 0.74
CA ARG A 322 -13.92 9.52 -0.37
C ARG A 322 -12.49 8.99 -0.26
N LEU A 323 -12.40 7.66 -0.23
CA LEU A 323 -11.17 6.89 -0.34
C LEU A 323 -11.38 5.85 -1.41
N TYR A 324 -10.55 5.87 -2.45
CA TYR A 324 -10.68 4.98 -3.60
C TYR A 324 -10.57 3.52 -3.16
N GLU A 325 -11.65 2.74 -3.31
CA GLU A 325 -11.85 1.35 -2.85
C GLU A 325 -11.72 1.10 -1.33
N GLY A 326 -11.11 2.04 -0.60
CA GLY A 326 -11.05 2.00 0.86
C GLY A 326 -12.41 2.21 1.53
N ASP A 327 -13.32 2.93 0.87
CA ASP A 327 -14.72 3.05 1.27
C ASP A 327 -15.47 1.72 1.16
N TYR A 328 -15.20 0.92 0.13
CA TYR A 328 -15.75 -0.42 -0.06
C TYR A 328 -15.31 -1.36 1.07
N LEU A 329 -14.01 -1.39 1.39
CA LEU A 329 -13.50 -2.17 2.53
C LEU A 329 -14.13 -1.73 3.86
N ALA A 330 -14.28 -0.42 4.06
CA ALA A 330 -14.97 0.13 5.23
C ALA A 330 -16.43 -0.31 5.30
N GLY A 331 -17.16 -0.26 4.18
CA GLY A 331 -18.54 -0.72 4.10
C GLY A 331 -18.65 -2.22 4.40
N PHE A 332 -17.73 -3.02 3.84
CA PHE A 332 -17.66 -4.46 4.05
C PHE A 332 -17.49 -4.82 5.52
N LEU A 333 -16.47 -4.25 6.18
CA LEU A 333 -16.19 -4.55 7.58
C LEU A 333 -17.28 -3.99 8.51
N LEU A 334 -17.85 -2.82 8.20
CA LEU A 334 -18.95 -2.24 8.98
C LEU A 334 -20.17 -3.17 8.99
N ILE A 335 -20.66 -3.55 7.81
CA ILE A 335 -21.88 -4.35 7.68
C ILE A 335 -21.64 -5.75 8.23
N LEU A 336 -20.51 -6.39 7.88
CA LEU A 336 -20.16 -7.72 8.40
C LEU A 336 -20.06 -7.70 9.92
N GLY A 337 -19.40 -6.69 10.49
CA GLY A 337 -19.28 -6.51 11.93
C GLY A 337 -20.63 -6.33 12.62
N ILE A 338 -21.54 -5.52 12.07
CA ILE A 338 -22.90 -5.34 12.61
C ILE A 338 -23.68 -6.65 12.58
N VAL A 339 -23.64 -7.39 11.46
CA VAL A 339 -24.34 -8.68 11.31
C VAL A 339 -23.82 -9.67 12.36
N LEU A 340 -22.50 -9.85 12.45
CA LEU A 340 -21.89 -10.79 13.39
C LEU A 340 -22.14 -10.38 14.85
N ALA A 341 -22.03 -9.09 15.19
CA ALA A 341 -22.32 -8.60 16.54
C ALA A 341 -23.81 -8.78 16.92
N SER A 342 -24.72 -8.68 15.95
CA SER A 342 -26.16 -8.89 16.16
C SER A 342 -26.50 -10.36 16.37
N LEU A 343 -25.88 -11.27 15.61
CA LEU A 343 -26.04 -12.72 15.80
C LEU A 343 -25.58 -13.17 17.19
N HIS A 344 -24.54 -12.54 17.72
CA HIS A 344 -23.94 -12.84 19.04
C HIS A 344 -24.28 -11.83 20.13
N TRP A 345 -25.43 -11.16 20.03
CA TRP A 345 -25.84 -10.05 20.90
C TRP A 345 -25.81 -10.36 22.41
N ARG A 346 -26.15 -11.60 22.81
CA ARG A 346 -26.10 -12.02 24.22
C ARG A 346 -24.66 -11.99 24.76
N SER A 347 -23.71 -12.54 24.00
CA SER A 347 -22.30 -12.54 24.38
C SER A 347 -21.70 -11.12 24.32
N LEU A 348 -22.13 -10.29 23.37
CA LEU A 348 -21.78 -8.86 23.33
C LEU A 348 -22.14 -8.17 24.65
N ARG A 349 -23.38 -8.35 25.15
CA ARG A 349 -23.82 -7.73 26.41
C ARG A 349 -22.99 -8.20 27.62
N GLU A 350 -22.67 -9.49 27.70
CA GLU A 350 -21.88 -10.06 28.79
C GLU A 350 -20.46 -9.50 28.80
N GLN A 351 -19.79 -9.50 27.64
CA GLN A 351 -18.39 -9.05 27.52
C GLN A 351 -18.24 -7.51 27.60
N PHE A 352 -19.28 -6.73 27.27
CA PHE A 352 -19.27 -5.26 27.40
C PHE A 352 -19.57 -4.73 28.80
N SER A 353 -19.90 -5.58 29.77
CA SER A 353 -20.00 -5.16 31.19
C SER A 353 -18.69 -4.55 31.72
N ARG A 354 -17.53 -4.89 31.13
CA ARG A 354 -16.18 -4.40 31.50
C ARG A 354 -15.58 -3.40 30.49
N TRP A 355 -16.39 -2.70 29.69
CA TRP A 355 -15.92 -1.92 28.51
C TRP A 355 -14.84 -0.86 28.79
N LYS A 356 -14.77 -0.29 30.00
CA LYS A 356 -13.85 0.82 30.33
C LYS A 356 -12.43 0.37 30.68
N SER A 357 -12.20 -0.89 31.05
CA SER A 357 -10.88 -1.33 31.50
C SER A 357 -9.83 -1.22 30.38
N GLY A 358 -8.77 -0.47 30.62
CA GLY A 358 -7.62 -0.36 29.70
C GLY A 358 -7.88 0.41 28.39
N LEU A 359 -9.07 0.99 28.19
CA LEU A 359 -9.46 1.60 26.92
C LEU A 359 -8.56 2.79 26.52
N LEU A 360 -8.35 3.76 27.42
CA LEU A 360 -7.49 4.93 27.15
C LEU A 360 -6.05 4.52 26.85
N VAL A 361 -5.55 3.50 27.55
CA VAL A 361 -4.21 2.97 27.36
C VAL A 361 -4.08 2.27 26.01
N ALA A 362 -5.10 1.50 25.59
CA ALA A 362 -5.13 0.85 24.29
C ALA A 362 -5.19 1.87 23.14
N ILE A 363 -6.00 2.93 23.27
CA ILE A 363 -6.04 4.04 22.30
C ILE A 363 -4.66 4.69 22.18
N PHE A 364 -4.07 5.07 23.31
CA PHE A 364 -2.75 5.70 23.31
C PHE A 364 -1.69 4.77 22.69
N ALA A 365 -1.66 3.50 23.07
CA ALA A 365 -0.72 2.52 22.54
C ALA A 365 -0.88 2.33 21.02
N ALA A 366 -2.11 2.23 20.52
CA ALA A 366 -2.38 2.08 19.09
C ALA A 366 -1.93 3.31 18.30
N LEU A 367 -2.24 4.52 18.78
CA LEU A 367 -1.82 5.77 18.13
C LEU A 367 -0.31 5.92 18.11
N ILE A 368 0.39 5.63 19.22
CA ILE A 368 1.86 5.70 19.26
C ILE A 368 2.48 4.69 18.29
N LEU A 369 2.01 3.44 18.28
CA LEU A 369 2.53 2.45 17.33
C LEU A 369 2.27 2.89 15.88
N PHE A 370 1.05 3.34 15.56
CA PHE A 370 0.74 3.85 14.24
C PHE A 370 1.70 4.98 13.84
N LEU A 371 1.89 5.99 14.70
CA LEU A 371 2.77 7.13 14.44
C LEU A 371 4.25 6.73 14.31
N LEU A 372 4.72 5.77 15.10
CA LEU A 372 6.11 5.29 15.01
C LEU A 372 6.38 4.56 13.70
N PHE A 373 5.48 3.65 13.30
CA PHE A 373 5.62 2.91 12.05
C PHE A 373 5.43 3.82 10.84
N SER A 374 4.48 4.77 10.88
CA SER A 374 4.29 5.73 9.79
C SER A 374 5.47 6.70 9.69
N ALA A 375 5.99 7.23 10.80
CA ALA A 375 7.22 8.05 10.81
C ALA A 375 8.42 7.30 10.23
N TRP A 376 8.54 6.00 10.54
CA TRP A 376 9.63 5.18 10.01
C TRP A 376 9.53 4.98 8.50
N LEU A 377 8.34 4.63 8.01
CA LEU A 377 8.11 4.49 6.57
C LEU A 377 8.32 5.82 5.86
N GLU A 378 7.81 6.92 6.43
CA GLU A 378 7.98 8.29 5.95
C GLU A 378 9.47 8.63 5.80
N LEU A 379 10.28 8.30 6.80
CA LEU A 379 11.70 8.56 6.76
C LEU A 379 12.43 7.74 5.69
N SER A 380 11.97 6.52 5.40
CA SER A 380 12.77 5.52 4.70
C SER A 380 12.35 5.28 3.24
N ILE A 381 11.11 4.86 2.98
CA ILE A 381 10.75 4.28 1.67
C ILE A 381 9.35 4.64 1.17
N TYR A 382 8.47 5.17 2.01
CA TYR A 382 7.08 5.38 1.63
C TYR A 382 6.45 6.55 2.38
N GLU A 383 5.68 7.38 1.70
CA GLU A 383 4.97 8.50 2.32
C GLU A 383 3.77 8.03 3.12
N ALA A 384 4.00 7.80 4.41
CA ALA A 384 3.03 7.26 5.34
C ALA A 384 2.55 8.28 6.38
N TRP A 385 3.15 9.47 6.41
CA TRP A 385 2.66 10.52 7.29
C TRP A 385 1.33 11.08 6.77
N LEU A 386 0.29 11.05 7.62
CA LEU A 386 -1.03 11.45 7.18
C LEU A 386 -1.13 12.97 7.02
N THR A 387 -1.60 13.40 5.85
CA THR A 387 -2.01 14.78 5.60
C THR A 387 -3.25 15.16 6.43
N PRO A 388 -3.54 16.46 6.62
CA PRO A 388 -4.77 16.89 7.29
C PRO A 388 -6.05 16.33 6.66
N THR A 389 -6.08 16.17 5.34
CA THR A 389 -7.23 15.59 4.63
C THR A 389 -7.41 14.10 4.93
N ARG A 390 -6.32 13.34 5.09
CA ARG A 390 -6.36 11.94 5.53
C ARG A 390 -6.78 11.84 6.99
N TRP A 391 -6.24 12.70 7.87
CA TRP A 391 -6.65 12.76 9.29
C TRP A 391 -8.15 13.04 9.46
N ALA A 392 -8.74 13.91 8.64
CA ALA A 392 -10.18 14.18 8.68
C ALA A 392 -11.06 12.94 8.44
N ARG A 393 -10.54 11.92 7.75
CA ARG A 393 -11.25 10.65 7.47
C ARG A 393 -11.07 9.60 8.57
N PHE A 394 -10.09 9.78 9.45
CA PHE A 394 -9.74 8.82 10.50
C PHE A 394 -10.92 8.46 11.42
N PRO A 395 -11.72 9.41 11.95
CA PRO A 395 -12.84 9.07 12.83
C PRO A 395 -13.89 8.20 12.14
N PHE A 396 -14.17 8.46 10.85
CA PHE A 396 -15.17 7.71 10.10
C PHE A 396 -14.73 6.27 9.84
N LEU A 397 -13.46 6.06 9.48
CA LEU A 397 -12.91 4.71 9.31
C LEU A 397 -12.81 3.95 10.64
N LEU A 398 -12.41 4.63 11.72
CA LEU A 398 -12.39 4.02 13.05
C LEU A 398 -13.79 3.49 13.43
N LEU A 399 -14.83 4.31 13.21
CA LEU A 399 -16.22 3.90 13.47
C LEU A 399 -16.68 2.78 12.54
N ALA A 400 -16.25 2.76 11.28
CA ALA A 400 -16.59 1.71 10.32
C ALA A 400 -15.93 0.37 10.67
N PHE A 401 -14.68 0.37 11.13
CA PHE A 401 -13.91 -0.84 11.42
C PHE A 401 -14.16 -1.41 12.82
N LEU A 402 -14.66 -0.60 13.75
CA LEU A 402 -14.87 -1.01 15.14
C LEU A 402 -15.86 -2.18 15.31
N PRO A 403 -17.03 -2.22 14.64
CA PRO A 403 -17.98 -3.32 14.77
C PRO A 403 -17.39 -4.68 14.40
N TYR A 404 -16.56 -4.74 13.35
CA TYR A 404 -15.90 -5.98 12.94
C TYR A 404 -14.95 -6.49 14.03
N HIS A 405 -14.11 -5.61 14.57
CA HIS A 405 -13.16 -5.98 15.62
C HIS A 405 -13.85 -6.37 16.93
N ILE A 406 -14.98 -5.74 17.26
CA ILE A 406 -15.82 -6.15 18.39
C ILE A 406 -16.36 -7.56 18.16
N ALA A 407 -16.94 -7.82 17.00
CA ALA A 407 -17.47 -9.14 16.64
C ALA A 407 -16.39 -10.22 16.68
N GLU A 408 -15.19 -9.93 16.16
CA GLU A 408 -14.03 -10.82 16.24
C GLU A 408 -13.67 -11.15 17.70
N GLU A 409 -13.54 -10.14 18.57
CA GLU A 409 -13.18 -10.37 19.97
C GLU A 409 -14.24 -11.19 20.73
N ILE A 410 -15.52 -10.99 20.40
CA ILE A 410 -16.62 -11.76 20.98
C ILE A 410 -16.52 -13.23 20.57
N CYS A 411 -16.32 -13.49 19.27
CA CYS A 411 -16.22 -14.85 18.74
C CYS A 411 -15.02 -15.61 19.30
N LEU A 412 -13.93 -14.90 19.60
CA LEU A 412 -12.74 -15.49 20.21
C LEU A 412 -12.88 -15.69 21.73
N GLY A 413 -13.85 -15.05 22.39
CA GLY A 413 -14.13 -15.18 23.81
C GLY A 413 -13.08 -14.54 24.74
N PRO A 414 -13.07 -14.90 26.04
CA PRO A 414 -12.07 -14.45 27.01
C PRO A 414 -10.65 -14.93 26.69
N ALA A 415 -9.63 -14.18 27.13
CA ALA A 415 -8.24 -14.55 26.93
C ALA A 415 -7.81 -15.74 27.79
N ALA A 416 -8.42 -15.90 28.98
CA ALA A 416 -8.08 -16.95 29.93
C ALA A 416 -8.48 -18.36 29.45
N ASP A 417 -9.48 -18.46 28.57
CA ASP A 417 -10.12 -19.73 28.19
C ASP A 417 -9.38 -20.48 27.07
N ALA A 418 -8.39 -19.85 26.43
CA ALA A 418 -7.66 -20.45 25.30
C ALA A 418 -6.16 -20.18 25.39
N SER A 419 -5.35 -21.12 24.88
CA SER A 419 -3.92 -20.89 24.75
C SER A 419 -3.66 -19.72 23.78
N PRO A 420 -2.63 -18.88 24.01
CA PRO A 420 -2.34 -17.74 23.15
C PRO A 420 -2.19 -18.11 21.67
N ARG A 421 -1.57 -19.26 21.39
CA ARG A 421 -1.41 -19.77 20.03
C ARG A 421 -2.76 -20.14 19.39
N ARG A 422 -3.67 -20.77 20.15
CA ARG A 422 -4.99 -21.18 19.64
C ARG A 422 -5.84 -19.96 19.32
N ARG A 423 -5.87 -18.95 20.20
CA ARG A 423 -6.59 -17.69 19.96
C ARG A 423 -6.06 -16.96 18.72
N PHE A 424 -4.73 -16.85 18.60
CA PHE A 424 -4.08 -16.21 17.46
C PHE A 424 -4.45 -16.90 16.13
N VAL A 425 -4.34 -18.23 16.07
CA VAL A 425 -4.71 -19.01 14.87
C VAL A 425 -6.19 -18.89 14.55
N ALA A 426 -7.06 -18.92 15.56
CA ALA A 426 -8.50 -18.77 15.39
C ALA A 426 -8.83 -17.40 14.77
N GLY A 427 -8.30 -16.30 15.31
CA GLY A 427 -8.55 -14.96 14.77
C GLY A 427 -8.05 -14.80 13.33
N LEU A 428 -6.84 -15.28 13.03
CA LEU A 428 -6.33 -15.26 11.64
C LEU A 428 -7.18 -16.10 10.69
N SER A 429 -7.75 -17.21 11.17
CA SER A 429 -8.61 -18.07 10.35
C SER A 429 -9.97 -17.42 10.07
N LEU A 430 -10.55 -16.70 11.03
CA LEU A 430 -11.76 -15.90 10.82
C LEU A 430 -11.54 -14.78 9.80
N ARG A 431 -10.44 -14.04 9.93
CA ARG A 431 -10.03 -13.02 8.96
C ARG A 431 -9.79 -13.61 7.57
N ALA A 432 -9.10 -14.75 7.49
CA ALA A 432 -8.84 -15.44 6.23
C ALA A 432 -10.15 -15.91 5.56
N ALA A 433 -11.12 -16.40 6.33
CA ALA A 433 -12.43 -16.78 5.80
C ALA A 433 -13.19 -15.56 5.23
N ALA A 434 -13.21 -14.44 5.95
CA ALA A 434 -13.83 -13.20 5.47
C ALA A 434 -13.13 -12.65 4.22
N TRP A 435 -11.79 -12.64 4.20
CA TRP A 435 -11.01 -12.20 3.05
C TRP A 435 -11.20 -13.11 1.84
N LEU A 436 -11.18 -14.44 2.03
CA LEU A 436 -11.39 -15.37 0.93
C LEU A 436 -12.77 -15.17 0.29
N ALA A 437 -13.81 -15.02 1.12
CA ALA A 437 -15.16 -14.70 0.65
C ALA A 437 -15.22 -13.35 -0.09
N LEU A 438 -14.52 -12.33 0.41
CA LEU A 438 -14.40 -11.03 -0.24
C LEU A 438 -13.71 -11.15 -1.60
N VAL A 439 -12.51 -11.76 -1.69
CA VAL A 439 -11.79 -11.97 -2.96
C VAL A 439 -12.62 -12.79 -3.96
N ILE A 440 -13.22 -13.91 -3.53
CA ILE A 440 -14.07 -14.72 -4.42
C ILE A 440 -15.25 -13.90 -4.92
N GLY A 441 -15.91 -13.16 -4.02
CA GLY A 441 -17.04 -12.32 -4.40
C GLY A 441 -16.63 -11.22 -5.38
N LEU A 442 -15.50 -10.55 -5.17
CA LEU A 442 -14.97 -9.53 -6.09
C LEU A 442 -14.67 -10.11 -7.48
N LEU A 443 -14.03 -11.27 -7.54
CA LEU A 443 -13.67 -11.94 -8.79
C LEU A 443 -14.89 -12.49 -9.53
N TYR A 444 -15.91 -12.97 -8.80
CA TYR A 444 -17.12 -13.57 -9.38
C TYR A 444 -18.17 -12.52 -9.77
N PHE A 445 -18.34 -11.48 -8.95
CA PHE A 445 -19.34 -10.42 -9.19
C PHE A 445 -18.80 -9.24 -9.99
N HIS A 446 -17.50 -9.23 -10.31
CA HIS A 446 -16.84 -8.23 -11.15
C HIS A 446 -17.08 -6.78 -10.69
N SER A 447 -16.93 -6.51 -9.39
CA SER A 447 -17.23 -5.18 -8.84
C SER A 447 -16.15 -4.12 -9.11
N GLY A 448 -15.00 -4.49 -9.69
CA GLY A 448 -13.92 -3.57 -10.04
C GLY A 448 -12.98 -3.15 -8.89
N GLU A 449 -13.23 -3.62 -7.66
CA GLU A 449 -12.43 -3.30 -6.45
C GLU A 449 -11.10 -4.09 -6.41
N ILE A 450 -10.23 -3.86 -7.39
CA ILE A 450 -9.03 -4.68 -7.63
C ILE A 450 -7.94 -4.47 -6.58
N LEU A 451 -7.91 -3.33 -5.87
CA LEU A 451 -6.92 -3.05 -4.81
C LEU A 451 -7.03 -4.05 -3.68
N MET A 452 -8.23 -4.54 -3.39
CA MET A 452 -8.45 -5.59 -2.40
C MET A 452 -7.63 -6.86 -2.70
N VAL A 453 -7.50 -7.21 -3.99
CA VAL A 453 -6.69 -8.35 -4.45
C VAL A 453 -5.21 -7.98 -4.50
N LEU A 454 -4.88 -6.82 -5.07
CA LEU A 454 -3.50 -6.37 -5.23
C LEU A 454 -2.79 -6.18 -3.89
N LEU A 455 -3.51 -5.72 -2.87
CA LEU A 455 -2.98 -5.40 -1.55
C LEU A 455 -3.02 -6.60 -0.58
N LEU A 456 -3.48 -7.77 -1.02
CA LEU A 456 -3.61 -8.96 -0.19
C LEU A 456 -2.33 -9.28 0.63
N PRO A 457 -1.10 -9.23 0.07
CA PRO A 457 0.11 -9.50 0.85
C PRO A 457 0.32 -8.50 2.00
N TYR A 458 -0.02 -7.23 1.78
CA TYR A 458 0.11 -6.17 2.78
C TYR A 458 -0.95 -6.31 3.88
N PHE A 459 -2.20 -6.60 3.52
CA PHE A 459 -3.26 -6.89 4.50
C PHE A 459 -2.97 -8.16 5.30
N ALA A 460 -2.43 -9.21 4.68
CA ALA A 460 -2.03 -10.42 5.38
C ALA A 460 -0.96 -10.13 6.45
N LEU A 461 0.05 -9.33 6.11
CA LEU A 461 1.07 -8.89 7.05
C LEU A 461 0.46 -8.00 8.16
N LEU A 462 -0.37 -7.03 7.80
CA LEU A 462 -1.06 -6.16 8.76
C LEU A 462 -1.86 -7.01 9.74
N HIS A 463 -2.72 -7.91 9.26
CA HIS A 463 -3.57 -8.73 10.11
C HIS A 463 -2.75 -9.63 11.04
N LEU A 464 -1.62 -10.16 10.58
CA LEU A 464 -0.71 -10.95 11.42
C LEU A 464 -0.16 -10.11 12.58
N LEU A 465 0.30 -8.89 12.29
CA LEU A 465 0.90 -7.99 13.28
C LEU A 465 -0.15 -7.40 14.23
N GLU A 466 -1.26 -6.94 13.67
CA GLU A 466 -2.41 -6.38 14.36
C GLU A 466 -3.02 -7.41 15.32
N ARG A 467 -3.30 -8.63 14.87
CA ARG A 467 -3.87 -9.70 15.71
C ARG A 467 -2.97 -10.02 16.90
N ARG A 468 -1.65 -10.04 16.67
CA ARG A 468 -0.66 -10.23 17.75
C ARG A 468 -0.69 -9.08 18.75
N GLY A 469 -0.79 -7.84 18.30
CA GLY A 469 -0.93 -6.66 19.17
C GLY A 469 -2.22 -6.69 19.97
N MET A 470 -3.34 -6.97 19.32
CA MET A 470 -4.66 -7.11 19.95
C MET A 470 -4.67 -8.21 21.03
N ASP A 471 -4.05 -9.36 20.80
CA ASP A 471 -3.95 -10.43 21.80
C ASP A 471 -3.17 -10.00 23.04
N ILE A 472 -2.10 -9.20 22.88
CA ILE A 472 -1.37 -8.62 24.00
C ILE A 472 -2.29 -7.67 24.78
N VAL A 473 -2.95 -6.73 24.10
CA VAL A 473 -3.86 -5.78 24.75
C VAL A 473 -4.98 -6.52 25.48
N ARG A 474 -5.59 -7.51 24.84
CA ARG A 474 -6.68 -8.32 25.42
C ARG A 474 -6.22 -9.08 26.67
N HIS A 475 -5.04 -9.69 26.64
CA HIS A 475 -4.49 -10.43 27.77
C HIS A 475 -4.13 -9.51 28.96
N GLU A 476 -3.53 -8.34 28.69
CA GLU A 476 -3.05 -7.44 29.74
C GLU A 476 -4.19 -6.60 30.35
N THR A 477 -5.22 -6.26 29.58
CA THR A 477 -6.34 -5.41 30.05
C THR A 477 -7.59 -6.18 30.46
N GLY A 478 -7.73 -7.43 30.02
CA GLY A 478 -8.95 -8.23 30.15
C GLY A 478 -10.14 -7.68 29.34
N SER A 479 -9.96 -6.68 28.47
CA SER A 479 -11.05 -5.95 27.81
C SER A 479 -11.10 -6.22 26.31
N ALA A 480 -12.25 -6.72 25.84
CA ALA A 480 -12.54 -6.93 24.43
C ALA A 480 -12.64 -5.59 23.69
N ALA A 481 -13.28 -4.60 24.31
CA ALA A 481 -13.41 -3.25 23.76
C ALA A 481 -12.04 -2.58 23.57
N ALA A 482 -11.13 -2.73 24.54
CA ALA A 482 -9.77 -2.17 24.42
C ALA A 482 -8.99 -2.80 23.25
N ALA A 483 -9.05 -4.12 23.10
CA ALA A 483 -8.42 -4.82 21.98
C ALA A 483 -9.06 -4.47 20.63
N ALA A 484 -10.39 -4.35 20.58
CA ALA A 484 -11.10 -3.99 19.36
C ALA A 484 -10.79 -2.57 18.89
N VAL A 485 -10.77 -1.60 19.80
CA VAL A 485 -10.39 -0.21 19.49
C VAL A 485 -8.93 -0.12 19.07
N PHE A 486 -8.04 -0.89 19.72
CA PHE A 486 -6.64 -0.97 19.32
C PHE A 486 -6.48 -1.44 17.86
N GLY A 487 -7.14 -2.54 17.48
CA GLY A 487 -7.12 -3.03 16.10
C GLY A 487 -7.70 -2.01 15.12
N ALA A 488 -8.90 -1.51 15.40
CA ALA A 488 -9.58 -0.54 14.53
C ALA A 488 -8.76 0.74 14.27
N ILE A 489 -8.00 1.24 15.25
CA ILE A 489 -7.06 2.36 15.08
C ILE A 489 -5.94 2.00 14.09
N LEU A 490 -5.31 0.84 14.25
CA LEU A 490 -4.22 0.41 13.39
C LEU A 490 -4.69 0.17 11.95
N LEU A 491 -5.84 -0.47 11.77
CA LEU A 491 -6.43 -0.68 10.44
C LEU A 491 -6.85 0.66 9.79
N ALA A 492 -7.48 1.56 10.54
CA ALA A 492 -7.84 2.90 10.04
C ALA A 492 -6.60 3.68 9.59
N GLY A 493 -5.55 3.70 10.41
CA GLY A 493 -4.29 4.33 10.08
C GLY A 493 -3.66 3.73 8.82
N PHE A 494 -3.59 2.40 8.73
CA PHE A 494 -3.06 1.71 7.55
C PHE A 494 -3.84 2.05 6.28
N CYS A 495 -5.17 1.92 6.29
CA CYS A 495 -6.02 2.23 5.14
C CYS A 495 -5.84 3.68 4.67
N LEU A 496 -5.66 4.63 5.59
CA LEU A 496 -5.39 6.02 5.26
C LEU A 496 -4.00 6.27 4.69
N VAL A 497 -3.03 5.39 4.89
CA VAL A 497 -1.71 5.48 4.26
C VAL A 497 -1.77 4.95 2.82
N ILE A 498 -2.50 3.85 2.60
CA ILE A 498 -2.46 3.14 1.33
C ILE A 498 -3.48 3.64 0.30
N PHE A 499 -4.73 3.93 0.70
CA PHE A 499 -5.78 4.25 -0.26
C PHE A 499 -5.71 5.70 -0.73
N PRO A 500 -5.88 5.96 -2.04
CA PRO A 500 -5.93 7.31 -2.57
C PRO A 500 -7.15 8.08 -2.09
N VAL A 501 -6.98 9.39 -1.90
CA VAL A 501 -8.07 10.30 -1.53
C VAL A 501 -8.84 10.75 -2.76
N THR A 502 -10.17 10.61 -2.77
CA THR A 502 -11.08 10.99 -3.88
C THR A 502 -11.97 12.20 -3.58
#